data_AF-X0IQI5-F1
#
_entry.id   AF-X0IQI5-F1
#
_cell.length_a   1.000
_cell.length_b   1.000
_cell.length_c   1.000
_cell.angle_alpha   90.00
_cell.angle_beta   90.00
_cell.angle_gamma   90.00
#
_symmetry.space_group_name_H-M   'P 1'
#
loop_
_entity.id
_entity.type
_entity.pdbx_description
1 polymer ?
#
loop_
_entity_poly.entity_id
_entity_poly.type
_entity_poly.pdbx_seq_one_letter_code
_entity_poly.pdbx_strand_id
1 'polypeptide(L)'
;MEAAEKQSELKMPLEQELDQNSGEMNDMTEVEKKVLSKFDKFVMPQMALLVLFAYLDRTNIGNARVFGFEEDTGMHGTQFNDVSMYFYISYVVFETPWVLAVKKFGPGRVLAIAIISWSIITLGTGFVNSYGQVVACRVLLGFFEAGLFPSLTFVVSQIYPPASQGKRVAVLYVSIALSGALGGLIAYGIQSMGARHGLSAWRWLFIIEGAISLVIGAVCWLSLPTSPQTAWFLSEEEKSTMVLIKERNHPFKETEGFSWKQVVMALTDPLVWLASVSLFCASIALFGFGTFLPTLLKGLDYTSLQANYLSIPVYVLASIFTAATTYVSDRLNRRAICLIHSPLLVIVGYAIVVGTGHKAAGFFAMFLVGGGVYSFNTVLVTWVSNNMQPDYKRSVAISMLISLANASGMAASQIYPIQDAPRYVMGNAISLGGEVLALVCVGLIYALLKYRMQQKDRLIAEGKDGNGKEGDQSLEFKYVF
;
A
#
# COMPACT_ATOMS: atom_id res chain seq x y z
N MET A 1 25.40 32.63 -28.03
CA MET A 1 25.97 33.53 -27.01
C MET A 1 24.88 34.38 -26.38
N GLU A 2 24.10 35.13 -27.17
CA GLU A 2 22.96 35.95 -26.70
C GLU A 2 21.91 35.22 -25.83
N ALA A 3 21.60 33.95 -26.11
CA ALA A 3 20.67 33.16 -25.30
C ALA A 3 21.23 32.71 -23.95
N ALA A 4 22.56 32.59 -23.85
CA ALA A 4 23.26 32.22 -22.61
C ALA A 4 23.47 33.45 -21.72
N GLU A 5 23.70 34.63 -22.31
CA GLU A 5 23.71 35.92 -21.60
C GLU A 5 22.32 36.26 -21.03
N LYS A 6 21.24 36.10 -21.81
CA LYS A 6 19.86 36.27 -21.29
C LYS A 6 19.50 35.31 -20.15
N GLN A 7 20.01 34.07 -20.18
CA GLN A 7 19.84 33.12 -19.07
C GLN A 7 20.70 33.47 -17.84
N SER A 8 21.82 34.18 -18.03
CA SER A 8 22.68 34.65 -16.94
C SER A 8 22.10 35.91 -16.28
N GLU A 9 21.55 36.84 -17.06
CA GLU A 9 20.92 38.06 -16.56
C GLU A 9 19.60 37.79 -15.82
N LEU A 10 18.88 36.69 -16.14
CA LEU A 10 17.70 36.25 -15.38
C LEU A 10 18.05 35.53 -14.07
N LYS A 11 19.26 34.96 -13.95
CA LYS A 11 19.69 34.21 -12.75
C LYS A 11 20.06 35.14 -11.58
N MET A 12 20.71 36.26 -11.86
CA MET A 12 21.17 37.20 -10.82
C MET A 12 20.04 37.81 -9.97
N PRO A 13 18.90 38.26 -10.55
CA PRO A 13 17.76 38.73 -9.76
C PRO A 13 17.06 37.60 -8.99
N LEU A 14 17.03 36.38 -9.55
CA LEU A 14 16.41 35.20 -8.94
C LEU A 14 17.21 34.68 -7.73
N GLU A 15 18.54 34.70 -7.80
CA GLU A 15 19.41 34.35 -6.67
C GLU A 15 19.25 35.36 -5.51
N GLN A 16 19.04 36.64 -5.82
CA GLN A 16 18.77 37.67 -4.81
C GLN A 16 17.38 37.57 -4.16
N GLU A 17 16.34 37.13 -4.90
CA GLU A 17 15.03 36.81 -4.32
C GLU A 17 15.06 35.53 -3.47
N LEU A 18 15.90 34.55 -3.83
CA LEU A 18 16.09 33.31 -3.07
C LEU A 18 16.81 33.56 -1.72
N ASP A 19 17.79 34.47 -1.69
CA ASP A 19 18.49 34.88 -0.46
C ASP A 19 17.64 35.77 0.46
N GLN A 20 16.66 36.52 -0.08
CA GLN A 20 15.70 37.27 0.74
C GLN A 20 14.59 36.38 1.32
N ASN A 21 14.20 35.30 0.61
CA ASN A 21 13.17 34.36 1.07
C ASN A 21 13.70 33.17 1.87
N SER A 22 15.02 32.99 2.01
CA SER A 22 15.58 31.95 2.89
C SER A 22 15.27 32.17 4.38
N GLY A 23 14.77 33.35 4.74
CA GLY A 23 14.23 33.67 6.08
C GLY A 23 12.77 33.25 6.32
N GLU A 24 11.99 32.96 5.28
CA GLU A 24 10.58 32.54 5.38
C GLU A 24 10.44 31.01 5.35
N MET A 25 11.19 30.32 6.22
CA MET A 25 11.19 28.86 6.28
C MET A 25 9.95 28.34 7.02
N ASN A 26 8.83 28.10 6.30
CA ASN A 26 7.93 26.92 6.39
C ASN A 26 6.46 27.12 5.95
N ASP A 27 5.99 28.32 5.64
CA ASP A 27 4.57 28.50 5.29
C ASP A 27 4.33 28.44 3.77
N MET A 28 3.70 27.34 3.35
CA MET A 28 3.20 27.13 1.99
C MET A 28 2.24 28.28 1.62
N THR A 29 2.47 28.97 0.50
CA THR A 29 1.64 30.13 0.16
C THR A 29 0.19 29.70 -0.10
N GLU A 30 -0.77 30.62 0.07
CA GLU A 30 -2.18 30.32 -0.21
C GLU A 30 -2.42 29.89 -1.68
N VAL A 31 -1.57 30.34 -2.60
CA VAL A 31 -1.58 29.90 -3.99
C VAL A 31 -1.14 28.44 -4.11
N GLU A 32 -0.04 28.06 -3.47
CA GLU A 32 0.44 26.67 -3.46
C GLU A 32 -0.58 25.70 -2.86
N LYS A 33 -1.24 26.09 -1.75
CA LYS A 33 -2.32 25.28 -1.14
C LYS A 33 -3.50 25.09 -2.09
N LYS A 34 -3.91 26.15 -2.82
CA LYS A 34 -4.98 26.07 -3.82
C LYS A 34 -4.61 25.13 -4.96
N VAL A 35 -3.39 25.22 -5.47
CA VAL A 35 -2.91 24.36 -6.56
C VAL A 35 -2.87 22.90 -6.13
N LEU A 36 -2.30 22.59 -4.96
CA LEU A 36 -2.28 21.22 -4.43
C LEU A 36 -3.70 20.69 -4.15
N SER A 37 -4.62 21.55 -3.71
CA SER A 37 -6.03 21.17 -3.52
C SER A 37 -6.72 20.78 -4.84
N LYS A 38 -6.32 21.35 -5.98
CA LYS A 38 -6.83 20.90 -7.29
C LYS A 38 -6.37 19.48 -7.60
N PHE A 39 -5.11 19.14 -7.33
CA PHE A 39 -4.63 17.76 -7.47
C PHE A 39 -5.38 16.80 -6.53
N ASP A 40 -5.68 17.24 -5.30
CA ASP A 40 -6.48 16.45 -4.36
C ASP A 40 -7.92 16.22 -4.84
N LYS A 41 -8.47 17.11 -5.68
CA LYS A 41 -9.83 16.99 -6.23
C LYS A 41 -9.88 16.16 -7.52
N PHE A 42 -8.87 16.28 -8.38
CA PHE A 42 -8.89 15.66 -9.71
C PHE A 42 -8.07 14.36 -9.79
N VAL A 43 -6.92 14.30 -9.12
CA VAL A 43 -5.98 13.17 -9.25
C VAL A 43 -6.18 12.15 -8.13
N MET A 44 -6.30 12.58 -6.88
CA MET A 44 -6.43 11.64 -5.75
C MET A 44 -7.65 10.71 -5.84
N PRO A 45 -8.86 11.13 -6.25
CA PRO A 45 -9.98 10.22 -6.40
C PRO A 45 -9.76 9.17 -7.49
N GLN A 46 -9.07 9.54 -8.58
CA GLN A 46 -8.72 8.60 -9.65
C GLN A 46 -7.72 7.55 -9.16
N MET A 47 -6.69 7.98 -8.43
CA MET A 47 -5.71 7.06 -7.82
C MET A 47 -6.38 6.12 -6.81
N ALA A 48 -7.27 6.66 -5.98
CA ALA A 48 -8.07 5.89 -5.04
C ALA A 48 -8.94 4.83 -5.75
N LEU A 49 -9.62 5.21 -6.85
CA LEU A 49 -10.41 4.26 -7.65
C LEU A 49 -9.52 3.18 -8.28
N LEU A 50 -8.38 3.54 -8.85
CA LEU A 50 -7.46 2.57 -9.44
C LEU A 50 -6.95 1.55 -8.42
N VAL A 51 -6.56 2.00 -7.22
CA VAL A 51 -6.16 1.10 -6.13
C VAL A 51 -7.34 0.24 -5.67
N LEU A 52 -8.53 0.83 -5.57
CA LEU A 52 -9.74 0.12 -5.16
C LEU A 52 -10.02 -1.05 -6.11
N PHE A 53 -10.03 -0.81 -7.43
CA PHE A 53 -10.30 -1.87 -8.41
C PHE A 53 -9.17 -2.90 -8.50
N ALA A 54 -7.90 -2.49 -8.39
CA ALA A 54 -6.80 -3.45 -8.40
C ALA A 54 -6.83 -4.42 -7.21
N TYR A 55 -7.19 -3.93 -6.02
CA TYR A 55 -7.31 -4.79 -4.84
C TYR A 55 -8.63 -5.57 -4.81
N LEU A 56 -9.64 -5.14 -5.56
CA LEU A 56 -10.92 -5.84 -5.71
C LEU A 56 -10.71 -7.27 -6.24
N ASP A 57 -9.84 -7.44 -7.24
CA ASP A 57 -9.47 -8.74 -7.83
C ASP A 57 -8.92 -9.74 -6.80
N ARG A 58 -8.16 -9.24 -5.81
CA ARG A 58 -7.58 -10.04 -4.72
C ARG A 58 -8.61 -10.49 -3.70
N THR A 59 -9.66 -9.70 -3.51
CA THR A 59 -10.78 -10.05 -2.63
C THR A 59 -11.76 -10.98 -3.35
N ASN A 60 -11.92 -10.80 -4.67
CA ASN A 60 -12.88 -11.55 -5.46
C ASN A 60 -12.52 -13.02 -5.69
N ILE A 61 -11.23 -13.40 -5.65
CA ILE A 61 -10.87 -14.82 -5.58
C ILE A 61 -11.44 -15.50 -4.32
N GLY A 62 -11.46 -14.78 -3.20
CA GLY A 62 -12.04 -15.24 -1.94
C GLY A 62 -13.56 -15.41 -2.01
N ASN A 63 -14.24 -14.42 -2.60
CA ASN A 63 -15.68 -14.48 -2.85
C ASN A 63 -16.04 -15.61 -3.84
N ALA A 64 -15.25 -15.76 -4.91
CA ALA A 64 -15.42 -16.79 -5.93
C ALA A 64 -15.27 -18.20 -5.35
N ARG A 65 -14.34 -18.41 -4.40
CA ARG A 65 -14.18 -19.69 -3.69
C ARG A 65 -15.49 -20.14 -3.06
N VAL A 66 -16.23 -19.20 -2.46
CA VAL A 66 -17.52 -19.45 -1.78
C VAL A 66 -18.65 -19.78 -2.78
N PHE A 67 -18.46 -19.51 -4.08
CA PHE A 67 -19.37 -19.79 -5.19
C PHE A 67 -19.08 -21.08 -5.97
N GLY A 68 -18.15 -21.93 -5.50
CA GLY A 68 -17.80 -23.17 -6.20
C GLY A 68 -16.75 -23.01 -7.29
N PHE A 69 -15.95 -21.94 -7.25
CA PHE A 69 -14.83 -21.73 -8.19
C PHE A 69 -13.88 -22.93 -8.28
N GLU A 70 -13.57 -23.56 -7.14
CA GLU A 70 -12.70 -24.74 -7.08
C GLU A 70 -13.32 -25.94 -7.81
N GLU A 71 -14.61 -26.19 -7.58
CA GLU A 71 -15.35 -27.32 -8.16
C GLU A 71 -15.47 -27.16 -9.69
N ASP A 72 -15.85 -25.97 -10.16
CA ASP A 72 -16.04 -25.66 -11.58
C ASP A 72 -14.75 -25.71 -12.42
N THR A 73 -13.59 -25.53 -11.79
CA THR A 73 -12.28 -25.52 -12.47
C THR A 73 -11.48 -26.81 -12.27
N GLY A 74 -12.05 -27.79 -11.56
CA GLY A 74 -11.45 -29.08 -11.30
C GLY A 74 -10.26 -29.01 -10.33
N MET A 75 -10.28 -28.08 -9.38
CA MET A 75 -9.20 -27.93 -8.40
C MET A 75 -9.33 -28.94 -7.26
N HIS A 76 -8.19 -29.46 -6.81
CA HIS A 76 -8.10 -30.42 -5.72
C HIS A 76 -7.00 -30.06 -4.72
N GLY A 77 -7.26 -30.34 -3.44
CA GLY A 77 -6.26 -30.20 -2.38
C GLY A 77 -5.79 -28.75 -2.17
N THR A 78 -4.50 -28.51 -2.35
CA THR A 78 -3.85 -27.19 -2.13
C THR A 78 -3.89 -26.28 -3.36
N GLN A 79 -4.43 -26.74 -4.49
CA GLN A 79 -4.36 -26.02 -5.77
C GLN A 79 -4.94 -24.61 -5.72
N PHE A 80 -6.01 -24.36 -4.95
CA PHE A 80 -6.54 -23.02 -4.76
C PHE A 80 -5.53 -22.08 -4.08
N ASN A 81 -4.85 -22.57 -3.05
CA ASN A 81 -3.83 -21.82 -2.34
C ASN A 81 -2.63 -21.53 -3.27
N ASP A 82 -2.25 -22.51 -4.10
CA ASP A 82 -1.17 -22.37 -5.07
C ASP A 82 -1.47 -21.28 -6.11
N VAL A 83 -2.72 -21.16 -6.55
CA VAL A 83 -3.16 -20.09 -7.47
C VAL A 83 -2.90 -18.70 -6.88
N SER A 84 -3.25 -18.49 -5.61
CA SER A 84 -2.96 -17.23 -4.91
C SER A 84 -1.45 -17.04 -4.70
N MET A 85 -0.71 -18.12 -4.41
CA MET A 85 0.75 -18.07 -4.28
C MET A 85 1.44 -17.62 -5.58
N TYR A 86 1.07 -18.18 -6.72
CA TYR A 86 1.66 -17.84 -8.02
C TYR A 86 1.43 -16.38 -8.42
N PHE A 87 0.28 -15.82 -8.04
CA PHE A 87 0.02 -14.38 -8.19
C PHE A 87 1.08 -13.55 -7.44
N TYR A 88 1.31 -13.84 -6.15
CA TYR A 88 2.28 -13.10 -5.34
C TYR A 88 3.73 -13.32 -5.79
N ILE A 89 4.09 -14.52 -6.25
CA ILE A 89 5.41 -14.79 -6.83
C ILE A 89 5.66 -13.87 -8.02
N SER A 90 4.72 -13.84 -8.98
CA SER A 90 4.80 -12.96 -10.14
C SER A 90 4.85 -11.49 -9.72
N TYR A 91 3.98 -11.08 -8.79
CA TYR A 91 3.93 -9.72 -8.28
C TYR A 91 5.29 -9.24 -7.74
N VAL A 92 5.90 -10.00 -6.84
CA VAL A 92 7.17 -9.63 -6.18
C VAL A 92 8.33 -9.60 -7.18
N VAL A 93 8.39 -10.56 -8.11
CA VAL A 93 9.46 -10.61 -9.12
C VAL A 93 9.39 -9.40 -10.06
N PHE A 94 8.18 -8.99 -10.44
CA PHE A 94 7.98 -7.93 -11.44
C PHE A 94 7.79 -6.53 -10.85
N GLU A 95 7.63 -6.39 -9.52
CA GLU A 95 7.48 -5.09 -8.84
C GLU A 95 8.64 -4.14 -9.18
N THR A 96 9.89 -4.60 -9.03
CA THR A 96 11.08 -3.78 -9.31
C THR A 96 11.23 -3.43 -10.79
N PRO A 97 11.13 -4.38 -11.74
CA PRO A 97 11.11 -4.07 -13.18
C PRO A 97 10.08 -3.01 -13.57
N TRP A 98 8.86 -3.06 -13.02
CA TRP A 98 7.82 -2.07 -13.33
C TRP A 98 8.16 -0.68 -12.82
N VAL A 99 8.72 -0.56 -11.62
CA VAL A 99 9.18 0.74 -11.10
C VAL A 99 10.25 1.35 -12.01
N LEU A 100 11.20 0.54 -12.47
CA LEU A 100 12.23 0.97 -13.41
C LEU A 100 11.62 1.38 -14.76
N ALA A 101 10.61 0.65 -15.24
CA ALA A 101 9.87 0.99 -16.45
C ALA A 101 9.15 2.34 -16.32
N VAL A 102 8.50 2.62 -15.18
CA VAL A 102 7.88 3.94 -14.91
C VAL A 102 8.90 5.06 -14.93
N LYS A 103 10.07 4.84 -14.31
CA LYS A 103 11.15 5.85 -14.32
C LYS A 103 11.65 6.14 -15.74
N LYS A 104 11.73 5.11 -16.60
CA LYS A 104 12.28 5.24 -17.97
C LYS A 104 11.26 5.73 -19.00
N PHE A 105 10.04 5.23 -18.96
CA PHE A 105 9.01 5.47 -19.99
C PHE A 105 7.92 6.45 -19.55
N GLY A 106 7.96 6.89 -18.30
CA GLY A 106 7.00 7.81 -17.69
C GLY A 106 5.78 7.08 -17.09
N PRO A 107 5.22 7.60 -15.98
CA PRO A 107 4.14 6.94 -15.25
C PRO A 107 2.86 6.79 -16.10
N GLY A 108 2.49 7.79 -16.91
CA GLY A 108 1.23 7.79 -17.64
C GLY A 108 1.05 6.61 -18.60
N ARG A 109 2.05 6.32 -19.45
CA ARG A 109 1.96 5.22 -20.44
C ARG A 109 2.06 3.85 -19.79
N VAL A 110 2.96 3.71 -18.83
CA VAL A 110 3.24 2.44 -18.15
C VAL A 110 2.05 2.01 -17.30
N LEU A 111 1.45 2.95 -16.54
CA LEU A 111 0.23 2.69 -15.79
C LEU A 111 -0.94 2.31 -16.71
N ALA A 112 -1.10 2.98 -17.86
CA ALA A 112 -2.16 2.66 -18.81
C ALA A 112 -2.09 1.22 -19.32
N ILE A 113 -0.89 0.79 -19.74
CA ILE A 113 -0.65 -0.57 -20.23
C ILE A 113 -0.94 -1.57 -19.11
N ALA A 114 -0.48 -1.31 -17.89
CA ALA A 114 -0.75 -2.16 -16.73
C ALA A 114 -2.26 -2.30 -16.46
N ILE A 115 -2.99 -1.18 -16.39
CA ILE A 115 -4.41 -1.15 -16.05
C ILE A 115 -5.26 -1.84 -17.11
N ILE A 116 -5.03 -1.53 -18.40
CA ILE A 116 -5.78 -2.13 -19.50
C ILE A 116 -5.49 -3.64 -19.56
N SER A 117 -4.22 -4.03 -19.43
CA SER A 117 -3.83 -5.44 -19.52
C SER A 117 -4.39 -6.25 -18.34
N TRP A 118 -4.29 -5.76 -17.10
CA TRP A 118 -4.90 -6.46 -15.97
C TRP A 118 -6.42 -6.58 -16.17
N SER A 119 -7.09 -5.55 -16.69
CA SER A 119 -8.56 -5.55 -16.76
C SER A 119 -9.06 -6.58 -17.77
N ILE A 120 -8.32 -6.72 -18.88
CA ILE A 120 -8.56 -7.76 -19.87
C ILE A 120 -8.32 -9.16 -19.27
N ILE A 121 -7.28 -9.33 -18.45
CA ILE A 121 -6.96 -10.62 -17.80
C ILE A 121 -8.00 -10.98 -16.74
N THR A 122 -8.46 -10.02 -15.93
CA THR A 122 -9.58 -10.18 -14.99
C THR A 122 -10.82 -10.64 -15.73
N LEU A 123 -11.20 -9.94 -16.81
CA LEU A 123 -12.34 -10.32 -17.64
C LEU A 123 -12.16 -11.74 -18.22
N GLY A 124 -10.96 -12.06 -18.70
CA GLY A 124 -10.59 -13.38 -19.19
C GLY A 124 -10.70 -14.49 -18.15
N THR A 125 -10.49 -14.16 -16.86
CA THR A 125 -10.60 -15.11 -15.74
C THR A 125 -12.02 -15.66 -15.62
N GLY A 126 -13.06 -14.92 -16.03
CA GLY A 126 -14.44 -15.43 -16.06
C GLY A 126 -14.70 -16.54 -17.09
N PHE A 127 -13.80 -16.75 -18.05
CA PHE A 127 -13.96 -17.72 -19.14
C PHE A 127 -13.08 -18.97 -19.00
N VAL A 128 -12.29 -19.06 -17.94
CA VAL A 128 -11.41 -20.21 -17.68
C VAL A 128 -12.21 -21.46 -17.29
N ASN A 129 -11.70 -22.63 -17.68
CA ASN A 129 -12.34 -23.93 -17.43
C ASN A 129 -11.39 -24.96 -16.81
N SER A 130 -10.13 -24.60 -16.55
CA SER A 130 -9.15 -25.53 -15.99
C SER A 130 -8.19 -24.82 -15.06
N TYR A 131 -7.64 -25.58 -14.10
CA TYR A 131 -6.59 -25.13 -13.20
C TYR A 131 -5.43 -24.43 -13.92
N GLY A 132 -4.91 -25.01 -15.01
CA GLY A 132 -3.78 -24.43 -15.76
C GLY A 132 -4.10 -23.06 -16.35
N GLN A 133 -5.33 -22.85 -16.84
CA GLN A 133 -5.78 -21.54 -17.32
C GLN A 133 -5.89 -20.53 -16.18
N VAL A 134 -6.39 -20.95 -15.02
CA VAL A 134 -6.46 -20.09 -13.84
C VAL A 134 -5.05 -19.65 -13.40
N VAL A 135 -4.09 -20.58 -13.34
CA VAL A 135 -2.70 -20.27 -13.00
C VAL A 135 -2.11 -19.28 -14.01
N ALA A 136 -2.32 -19.50 -15.31
CA ALA A 136 -1.84 -18.57 -16.34
C ALA A 136 -2.43 -17.16 -16.17
N CYS A 137 -3.76 -17.04 -15.98
CA CYS A 137 -4.40 -15.76 -15.70
C CYS A 137 -3.81 -15.09 -14.45
N ARG A 138 -3.52 -15.85 -13.39
CA ARG A 138 -3.02 -15.32 -12.12
C ARG A 138 -1.57 -14.87 -12.17
N VAL A 139 -0.72 -15.59 -12.89
CA VAL A 139 0.67 -15.17 -13.14
C VAL A 139 0.69 -13.89 -13.99
N LEU A 140 -0.13 -13.81 -15.04
CA LEU A 140 -0.24 -12.61 -15.86
C LEU A 140 -0.83 -11.42 -15.08
N LEU A 141 -1.85 -11.65 -14.26
CA LEU A 141 -2.43 -10.62 -13.39
C LEU A 141 -1.35 -10.08 -12.44
N GLY A 142 -0.61 -10.97 -11.76
CA GLY A 142 0.50 -10.58 -10.90
C GLY A 142 1.59 -9.80 -11.63
N PHE A 143 1.89 -10.16 -12.88
CA PHE A 143 2.84 -9.43 -13.72
C PHE A 143 2.37 -8.00 -13.97
N PHE A 144 1.13 -7.77 -14.40
CA PHE A 144 0.67 -6.42 -14.74
C PHE A 144 0.30 -5.57 -13.51
N GLU A 145 -0.15 -6.17 -12.41
CA GLU A 145 -0.54 -5.45 -11.19
C GLU A 145 0.67 -5.03 -10.34
N ALA A 146 1.81 -5.72 -10.46
CA ALA A 146 3.05 -5.49 -9.71
C ALA A 146 3.49 -4.01 -9.68
N GLY A 147 3.30 -3.31 -10.79
CA GLY A 147 3.75 -1.92 -10.93
C GLY A 147 2.84 -0.89 -10.27
N LEU A 148 1.57 -1.19 -10.01
CA LEU A 148 0.57 -0.16 -9.75
C LEU A 148 0.86 0.66 -8.50
N PHE A 149 0.91 0.00 -7.34
CA PHE A 149 0.98 0.69 -6.06
C PHE A 149 2.28 1.50 -5.90
N PRO A 150 3.47 0.97 -6.26
CA PRO A 150 4.70 1.74 -6.28
C PRO A 150 4.64 2.93 -7.25
N SER A 151 4.04 2.75 -8.42
CA SER A 151 3.92 3.80 -9.44
C SER A 151 3.01 4.94 -8.99
N LEU A 152 1.88 4.63 -8.36
CA LEU A 152 0.99 5.62 -7.77
C LEU A 152 1.67 6.37 -6.64
N THR A 153 2.41 5.66 -5.76
CA THR A 153 3.19 6.31 -4.70
C THR A 153 4.28 7.22 -5.27
N PHE A 154 4.93 6.81 -6.36
CA PHE A 154 5.89 7.64 -7.08
C PHE A 154 5.23 8.91 -7.65
N VAL A 155 4.05 8.80 -8.26
CA VAL A 155 3.28 9.96 -8.74
C VAL A 155 2.97 10.93 -7.59
N VAL A 156 2.56 10.42 -6.43
CA VAL A 156 2.34 11.26 -5.22
C VAL A 156 3.62 11.98 -4.82
N SER A 157 4.78 11.30 -4.85
CA SER A 157 6.07 11.92 -4.50
C SER A 157 6.52 13.04 -5.45
N GLN A 158 6.08 12.98 -6.72
CA GLN A 158 6.40 13.99 -7.74
C GLN A 158 5.50 15.22 -7.66
N ILE A 159 4.25 15.06 -7.22
CA ILE A 159 3.27 16.15 -7.13
C ILE A 159 3.35 16.87 -5.78
N TYR A 160 3.53 16.12 -4.69
CA TYR A 160 3.31 16.65 -3.34
C TYR A 160 4.60 16.79 -2.52
N PRO A 161 4.72 17.84 -1.70
CA PRO A 161 5.84 18.00 -0.78
C PRO A 161 5.85 16.90 0.30
N PRO A 162 7.02 16.47 0.80
CA PRO A 162 7.17 15.35 1.76
C PRO A 162 6.26 15.43 2.98
N ALA A 163 6.11 16.62 3.57
CA ALA A 163 5.27 16.85 4.74
C ALA A 163 3.78 16.51 4.52
N SER A 164 3.35 16.45 3.26
CA SER A 164 1.96 16.28 2.87
C SER A 164 1.67 14.92 2.22
N GLN A 165 2.70 14.12 1.90
CA GLN A 165 2.56 12.83 1.21
C GLN A 165 1.85 11.77 2.07
N GLY A 166 2.12 11.74 3.39
CA GLY A 166 1.59 10.71 4.29
C GLY A 166 0.06 10.59 4.26
N LYS A 167 -0.66 11.73 4.29
CA LYS A 167 -2.14 11.76 4.21
C LYS A 167 -2.68 11.16 2.91
N ARG A 168 -1.95 11.31 1.80
CA ARG A 168 -2.38 10.85 0.47
C ARG A 168 -2.09 9.38 0.27
N VAL A 169 -0.96 8.89 0.80
CA VAL A 169 -0.70 7.45 0.89
C VAL A 169 -1.74 6.77 1.78
N ALA A 170 -2.15 7.41 2.88
CA ALA A 170 -3.23 6.90 3.73
C ALA A 170 -4.55 6.73 2.98
N VAL A 171 -4.91 7.66 2.08
CA VAL A 171 -6.09 7.53 1.21
C VAL A 171 -5.99 6.27 0.34
N LEU A 172 -4.81 5.96 -0.22
CA LEU A 172 -4.62 4.74 -1.00
C LEU A 172 -4.85 3.48 -0.15
N TYR A 173 -4.34 3.44 1.08
CA TYR A 173 -4.58 2.30 2.00
C TYR A 173 -6.05 2.18 2.44
N VAL A 174 -6.74 3.31 2.63
CA VAL A 174 -8.19 3.30 2.88
C VAL A 174 -8.93 2.74 1.66
N SER A 175 -8.50 3.04 0.43
CA SER A 175 -9.06 2.43 -0.78
C SER A 175 -8.83 0.93 -0.85
N ILE A 176 -7.69 0.43 -0.37
CA ILE A 176 -7.44 -1.02 -0.25
C ILE A 176 -8.48 -1.65 0.69
N ALA A 177 -8.69 -1.10 1.89
CA ALA A 177 -9.67 -1.64 2.83
C ALA A 177 -11.10 -1.57 2.26
N LEU A 178 -11.44 -0.47 1.57
CA LEU A 178 -12.76 -0.27 0.98
C LEU A 178 -13.03 -1.20 -0.21
N SER A 179 -11.98 -1.67 -0.91
CA SER A 179 -12.12 -2.64 -2.00
C SER A 179 -12.80 -3.92 -1.52
N GLY A 180 -12.50 -4.40 -0.31
CA GLY A 180 -13.16 -5.58 0.24
C GLY A 180 -14.66 -5.38 0.49
N ALA A 181 -15.07 -4.18 0.90
CA ALA A 181 -16.48 -3.84 1.06
C ALA A 181 -17.22 -3.82 -0.28
N LEU A 182 -16.61 -3.22 -1.31
CA LEU A 182 -17.17 -3.21 -2.66
C LEU A 182 -17.21 -4.64 -3.25
N GLY A 183 -16.18 -5.45 -3.02
CA GLY A 183 -16.09 -6.83 -3.47
C GLY A 183 -17.21 -7.67 -2.88
N GLY A 184 -17.43 -7.57 -1.56
CA GLY A 184 -18.55 -8.22 -0.89
C GLY A 184 -19.92 -7.76 -1.41
N LEU A 185 -20.08 -6.46 -1.71
CA LEU A 185 -21.32 -5.90 -2.27
C LEU A 185 -21.62 -6.42 -3.67
N ILE A 186 -20.61 -6.40 -4.57
CA ILE A 186 -20.74 -6.92 -5.93
C ILE A 186 -21.01 -8.43 -5.88
N ALA A 187 -20.27 -9.17 -5.05
CA ALA A 187 -20.46 -10.60 -4.86
C ALA A 187 -21.87 -10.93 -4.35
N TYR A 188 -22.40 -10.18 -3.39
CA TYR A 188 -23.78 -10.33 -2.92
C TYR A 188 -24.80 -10.07 -4.04
N GLY A 189 -24.62 -8.99 -4.79
CA GLY A 189 -25.48 -8.65 -5.93
C GLY A 189 -25.51 -9.77 -6.98
N ILE A 190 -24.35 -10.27 -7.37
CA ILE A 190 -24.23 -11.33 -8.39
C ILE A 190 -24.75 -12.67 -7.87
N GLN A 191 -24.49 -13.01 -6.61
CA GLN A 191 -25.04 -14.22 -6.01
C GLN A 191 -26.57 -14.19 -5.97
N SER A 192 -27.17 -13.02 -5.72
CA SER A 192 -28.63 -12.85 -5.74
C SER A 192 -29.24 -13.00 -7.14
N MET A 193 -28.45 -12.78 -8.20
CA MET A 193 -28.89 -12.99 -9.59
C MET A 193 -28.98 -14.47 -9.97
N GLY A 194 -28.30 -15.36 -9.23
CA GLY A 194 -28.22 -16.80 -9.51
C GLY A 194 -27.48 -17.12 -10.81
N ALA A 195 -27.55 -18.38 -11.24
CA ALA A 195 -27.02 -18.81 -12.54
C ALA A 195 -27.91 -18.27 -13.66
N ARG A 196 -27.50 -17.15 -14.29
CA ARG A 196 -28.13 -16.62 -15.51
C ARG A 196 -27.25 -16.90 -16.72
N HIS A 197 -27.90 -17.22 -17.84
CA HIS A 197 -27.24 -17.58 -19.11
C HIS A 197 -26.30 -18.80 -19.05
N GLY A 198 -26.54 -19.73 -18.11
CA GLY A 198 -25.75 -20.97 -18.00
C GLY A 198 -24.33 -20.79 -17.43
N LEU A 199 -23.98 -19.59 -16.94
CA LEU A 199 -22.71 -19.31 -16.28
C LEU A 199 -22.90 -19.29 -14.76
N SER A 200 -21.92 -19.84 -14.03
CA SER A 200 -21.88 -19.79 -12.57
C SER A 200 -21.61 -18.38 -12.05
N ALA A 201 -22.03 -18.11 -10.81
CA ALA A 201 -21.98 -16.76 -10.23
C ALA A 201 -20.56 -16.17 -10.17
N TRP A 202 -19.53 -17.00 -9.96
CA TRP A 202 -18.14 -16.52 -9.94
C TRP A 202 -17.64 -16.06 -11.31
N ARG A 203 -18.15 -16.61 -12.41
CA ARG A 203 -17.78 -16.17 -13.76
C ARG A 203 -18.30 -14.75 -14.02
N TRP A 204 -19.56 -14.52 -13.66
CA TRP A 204 -20.17 -13.19 -13.73
C TRP A 204 -19.45 -12.18 -12.84
N LEU A 205 -18.94 -12.59 -11.68
CA LEU A 205 -18.13 -11.75 -10.79
C LEU A 205 -16.94 -11.15 -11.53
N PHE A 206 -16.08 -11.98 -12.13
CA PHE A 206 -14.91 -11.50 -12.86
C PHE A 206 -15.24 -10.77 -14.17
N ILE A 207 -16.32 -11.17 -14.88
CA ILE A 207 -16.73 -10.51 -16.12
C ILE A 207 -17.20 -9.07 -15.85
N ILE A 208 -18.09 -8.88 -14.87
CA ILE A 208 -18.65 -7.57 -14.54
C ILE A 208 -17.55 -6.66 -13.98
N GLU A 209 -16.75 -7.18 -13.05
CA GLU A 209 -15.63 -6.45 -12.46
C GLU A 209 -14.58 -6.06 -13.51
N GLY A 210 -14.16 -6.99 -14.36
CA GLY A 210 -13.17 -6.74 -15.39
C GLY A 210 -13.64 -5.70 -16.41
N ALA A 211 -14.94 -5.73 -16.78
CA ALA A 211 -15.52 -4.73 -17.66
C ALA A 211 -15.56 -3.33 -17.02
N ILE A 212 -15.98 -3.23 -15.76
CA ILE A 212 -15.99 -1.95 -15.03
C ILE A 212 -14.57 -1.41 -14.88
N SER A 213 -13.62 -2.27 -14.51
CA SER A 213 -12.21 -1.92 -14.34
C SER A 213 -11.58 -1.44 -15.66
N LEU A 214 -11.94 -2.05 -16.78
CA LEU A 214 -11.47 -1.63 -18.10
C LEU A 214 -11.98 -0.23 -18.47
N VAL A 215 -13.27 0.05 -18.23
CA VAL A 215 -13.87 1.36 -18.51
C VAL A 215 -13.25 2.43 -17.62
N ILE A 216 -13.17 2.19 -16.32
CA ILE A 216 -12.59 3.13 -15.36
C ILE A 216 -11.10 3.33 -15.65
N GLY A 217 -10.39 2.26 -15.97
CA GLY A 217 -8.99 2.31 -16.36
C GLY A 217 -8.74 3.15 -17.60
N ALA A 218 -9.59 3.01 -18.63
CA ALA A 218 -9.52 3.84 -19.82
C ALA A 218 -9.83 5.32 -19.53
N VAL A 219 -10.84 5.61 -18.70
CA VAL A 219 -11.17 6.97 -18.28
C VAL A 219 -10.05 7.60 -17.46
N CYS A 220 -9.50 6.87 -16.49
CA CYS A 220 -8.37 7.31 -15.69
C CYS A 220 -7.15 7.55 -16.57
N TRP A 221 -6.87 6.69 -17.55
CA TRP A 221 -5.76 6.91 -18.47
C TRP A 221 -5.91 8.21 -19.29
N LEU A 222 -7.10 8.50 -19.81
CA LEU A 222 -7.36 9.73 -20.56
C LEU A 222 -7.33 10.99 -19.69
N SER A 223 -7.69 10.87 -18.42
CA SER A 223 -7.86 12.02 -17.52
C SER A 223 -6.64 12.30 -16.64
N LEU A 224 -5.82 11.29 -16.34
CA LEU A 224 -4.70 11.41 -15.40
C LEU A 224 -3.51 12.11 -16.07
N PRO A 225 -3.07 13.28 -15.54
CA PRO A 225 -2.02 14.05 -16.19
C PRO A 225 -0.66 13.36 -16.03
N THR A 226 0.09 13.26 -17.14
CA THR A 226 1.40 12.59 -17.18
C THR A 226 2.46 13.27 -16.31
N SER A 227 2.34 14.58 -16.11
CA SER A 227 3.23 15.38 -15.27
C SER A 227 2.45 16.52 -14.61
N PRO A 228 2.88 17.03 -13.44
CA PRO A 228 2.29 18.23 -12.84
C PRO A 228 2.20 19.41 -13.82
N GLN A 229 3.19 19.57 -14.72
CA GLN A 229 3.21 20.66 -15.70
C GLN A 229 2.24 20.46 -16.87
N THR A 230 1.81 19.23 -17.15
CA THR A 230 0.87 18.91 -18.23
C THR A 230 -0.56 18.74 -17.72
N ALA A 231 -0.85 19.17 -16.48
CA ALA A 231 -2.17 19.07 -15.91
C ALA A 231 -3.17 19.98 -16.65
N TRP A 232 -4.20 19.38 -17.24
CA TRP A 232 -5.20 20.06 -18.06
C TRP A 232 -6.11 21.01 -17.26
N PHE A 233 -6.16 20.84 -15.93
CA PHE A 233 -6.99 21.65 -15.02
C PHE A 233 -6.25 22.84 -14.38
N LEU A 234 -4.97 23.04 -14.69
CA LEU A 234 -4.17 24.15 -14.17
C LEU A 234 -4.06 25.29 -15.19
N SER A 235 -4.11 26.54 -14.71
CA SER A 235 -3.70 27.71 -15.50
C SER A 235 -2.17 27.76 -15.66
N GLU A 236 -1.67 28.57 -16.59
CA GLU A 236 -0.22 28.74 -16.80
C GLU A 236 0.52 29.25 -15.54
N GLU A 237 -0.11 30.15 -14.77
CA GLU A 237 0.42 30.67 -13.50
C GLU A 237 0.46 29.60 -12.39
N GLU A 238 -0.50 28.68 -12.39
CA GLU A 238 -0.50 27.56 -11.45
C GLU A 238 0.53 26.49 -11.83
N LYS A 239 0.79 26.31 -13.13
CA LYS A 239 1.86 25.43 -13.62
C LYS A 239 3.24 25.95 -13.24
N SER A 240 3.48 27.26 -13.36
CA SER A 240 4.75 27.85 -12.90
C SER A 240 4.93 27.71 -11.40
N THR A 241 3.85 27.90 -10.62
CA THR A 241 3.85 27.62 -9.17
C THR A 241 4.24 26.17 -8.87
N MET A 242 3.75 25.18 -9.63
CA MET A 242 4.15 23.78 -9.45
C MET A 242 5.63 23.52 -9.77
N VAL A 243 6.22 24.23 -10.73
CA VAL A 243 7.66 24.15 -11.01
C VAL A 243 8.45 24.67 -9.81
N LEU A 244 8.05 25.81 -9.23
CA LEU A 244 8.68 26.38 -8.05
C LEU A 244 8.56 25.46 -6.82
N ILE A 245 7.39 24.89 -6.57
CA ILE A 245 7.20 23.88 -5.51
C ILE A 245 8.13 22.68 -5.75
N LYS A 246 8.25 22.21 -6.99
CA LYS A 246 9.10 21.07 -7.33
C LYS A 246 10.58 21.41 -7.13
N GLU A 247 11.05 22.55 -7.61
CA GLU A 247 12.44 22.99 -7.44
C GLU A 247 12.78 23.26 -5.98
N ARG A 248 11.85 23.79 -5.18
CA ARG A 248 12.03 24.00 -3.73
C ARG A 248 12.09 22.70 -2.92
N ASN A 249 11.24 21.72 -3.25
CA ASN A 249 11.17 20.45 -2.50
C ASN A 249 12.07 19.36 -3.06
N HIS A 250 12.51 19.50 -4.31
CA HIS A 250 13.51 18.65 -4.97
C HIS A 250 14.66 19.53 -5.51
N PRO A 251 15.35 20.32 -4.64
CA PRO A 251 16.44 21.20 -5.09
C PRO A 251 17.62 20.42 -5.68
N PHE A 252 17.68 19.11 -5.41
CA PHE A 252 18.65 18.19 -5.98
C PHE A 252 18.22 17.71 -7.38
N LYS A 253 18.51 18.54 -8.39
CA LYS A 253 18.77 18.06 -9.75
C LYS A 253 19.84 16.95 -9.68
N GLU A 254 19.49 15.70 -10.00
CA GLU A 254 20.35 14.66 -10.61
C GLU A 254 21.80 14.44 -10.08
N THR A 255 22.22 15.01 -8.95
CA THR A 255 23.63 15.04 -8.52
C THR A 255 23.99 14.11 -7.36
N GLU A 256 23.03 13.49 -6.66
CA GLU A 256 23.36 12.24 -5.96
C GLU A 256 23.31 11.10 -6.97
N GLY A 257 24.42 10.91 -7.69
CA GLY A 257 24.66 9.69 -8.45
C GLY A 257 24.44 8.46 -7.56
N PHE A 258 24.04 7.34 -8.19
CA PHE A 258 23.90 6.05 -7.53
C PHE A 258 24.99 5.82 -6.47
N SER A 259 24.61 5.80 -5.19
CA SER A 259 25.55 5.64 -4.09
C SER A 259 25.44 4.24 -3.51
N TRP A 260 26.37 3.37 -3.93
CA TRP A 260 26.47 2.03 -3.36
C TRP A 260 26.68 2.06 -1.84
N LYS A 261 27.38 3.08 -1.32
CA LYS A 261 27.52 3.32 0.13
C LYS A 261 26.16 3.43 0.80
N GLN A 262 25.23 4.22 0.25
CA GLN A 262 23.89 4.39 0.81
C GLN A 262 23.02 3.12 0.69
N VAL A 263 23.20 2.32 -0.37
CA VAL A 263 22.57 0.99 -0.49
C VAL A 263 23.02 0.07 0.64
N VAL A 264 24.34 -0.04 0.85
CA VAL A 264 24.90 -0.86 1.93
C VAL A 264 24.46 -0.34 3.30
N MET A 265 24.40 0.98 3.51
CA MET A 265 23.86 1.58 4.73
C MET A 265 22.41 1.18 4.99
N ALA A 266 21.56 1.11 3.96
CA ALA A 266 20.18 0.65 4.12
C ALA A 266 20.11 -0.85 4.45
N LEU A 267 20.87 -1.68 3.71
CA LEU A 267 20.86 -3.15 3.88
C LEU A 267 21.51 -3.62 5.18
N THR A 268 22.34 -2.80 5.82
CA THR A 268 23.00 -3.15 7.10
C THR A 268 22.33 -2.50 8.31
N ASP A 269 21.36 -1.60 8.13
CA ASP A 269 20.73 -0.92 9.26
C ASP A 269 19.73 -1.85 9.97
N PRO A 270 19.91 -2.14 11.27
CA PRO A 270 18.99 -3.02 12.00
C PRO A 270 17.56 -2.46 12.07
N LEU A 271 17.36 -1.15 11.95
CA LEU A 271 16.02 -0.56 11.89
C LEU A 271 15.26 -1.06 10.66
N VAL A 272 15.93 -1.14 9.51
CA VAL A 272 15.33 -1.59 8.25
C VAL A 272 14.91 -3.04 8.37
N TRP A 273 15.79 -3.92 8.87
CA TRP A 273 15.46 -5.33 9.06
C TRP A 273 14.35 -5.56 10.07
N LEU A 274 14.39 -4.88 11.22
CA LEU A 274 13.32 -5.01 12.22
C LEU A 274 11.98 -4.54 11.66
N ALA A 275 11.96 -3.44 10.91
CA ALA A 275 10.74 -2.93 10.31
C ALA A 275 10.27 -3.81 9.14
N SER A 276 11.17 -4.38 8.34
CA SER A 276 10.85 -5.35 7.28
C SER A 276 10.23 -6.63 7.84
N VAL A 277 10.81 -7.19 8.90
CA VAL A 277 10.27 -8.39 9.56
C VAL A 277 8.92 -8.08 10.19
N SER A 278 8.81 -6.94 10.87
CA SER A 278 7.55 -6.48 11.47
C SER A 278 6.44 -6.34 10.43
N LEU A 279 6.73 -5.68 9.30
CA LEU A 279 5.79 -5.49 8.21
C LEU A 279 5.45 -6.83 7.54
N PHE A 280 6.44 -7.68 7.24
CA PHE A 280 6.22 -9.02 6.69
C PHE A 280 5.23 -9.83 7.52
N CYS A 281 5.44 -9.89 8.84
CA CYS A 281 4.60 -10.66 9.75
C CYS A 281 3.17 -10.11 9.84
N ALA A 282 3.00 -8.79 9.94
CA ALA A 282 1.67 -8.17 9.93
C ALA A 282 0.97 -8.29 8.56
N SER A 283 1.72 -8.26 7.46
CA SER A 283 1.16 -8.43 6.12
C SER A 283 0.63 -9.85 5.87
N ILE A 284 1.11 -10.89 6.61
CA ILE A 284 0.52 -12.24 6.55
C ILE A 284 -0.96 -12.17 6.96
N ALA A 285 -1.25 -11.50 8.08
CA ALA A 285 -2.61 -11.27 8.54
C ALA A 285 -3.40 -10.40 7.55
N LEU A 286 -2.79 -9.36 6.98
CA LEU A 286 -3.42 -8.46 6.02
C LEU A 286 -3.94 -9.21 4.78
N PHE A 287 -3.06 -9.94 4.10
CA PHE A 287 -3.43 -10.66 2.88
C PHE A 287 -4.29 -11.88 3.19
N GLY A 288 -4.02 -12.57 4.30
CA GLY A 288 -4.84 -13.69 4.77
C GLY A 288 -6.28 -13.25 5.05
N PHE A 289 -6.45 -12.17 5.80
CA PHE A 289 -7.77 -11.59 6.08
C PHE A 289 -8.45 -11.13 4.80
N GLY A 290 -7.76 -10.34 3.96
CA GLY A 290 -8.32 -9.78 2.73
C GLY A 290 -8.85 -10.84 1.75
N THR A 291 -8.11 -11.93 1.58
CA THR A 291 -8.49 -13.02 0.66
C THR A 291 -9.47 -14.01 1.29
N PHE A 292 -9.31 -14.35 2.57
CA PHE A 292 -10.05 -15.47 3.16
C PHE A 292 -11.17 -15.07 4.13
N LEU A 293 -11.44 -13.77 4.36
CA LEU A 293 -12.54 -13.34 5.23
C LEU A 293 -13.90 -14.01 4.91
N PRO A 294 -14.38 -14.09 3.65
CA PRO A 294 -15.62 -14.80 3.34
C PRO A 294 -15.56 -16.29 3.71
N THR A 295 -14.39 -16.91 3.54
CA THR A 295 -14.16 -18.32 3.90
C THR A 295 -14.17 -18.50 5.43
N LEU A 296 -13.57 -17.58 6.17
CA LEU A 296 -13.58 -17.55 7.63
C LEU A 296 -15.00 -17.37 8.19
N LEU A 297 -15.79 -16.48 7.59
CA LEU A 297 -17.20 -16.29 7.95
C LEU A 297 -18.02 -17.55 7.66
N LYS A 298 -17.82 -18.19 6.49
CA LYS A 298 -18.45 -19.49 6.20
C LYS A 298 -18.08 -20.54 7.24
N GLY A 299 -16.84 -20.51 7.72
CA GLY A 299 -16.32 -21.34 8.81
C GLY A 299 -16.97 -21.15 10.19
N LEU A 300 -17.68 -20.03 10.40
CA LEU A 300 -18.44 -19.70 11.61
C LEU A 300 -19.94 -20.03 11.47
N ASP A 301 -20.30 -20.99 10.61
CA ASP A 301 -21.68 -21.39 10.29
C ASP A 301 -22.53 -20.28 9.65
N TYR A 302 -21.92 -19.36 8.89
CA TYR A 302 -22.67 -18.47 8.00
C TYR A 302 -22.82 -19.12 6.62
N THR A 303 -23.96 -18.89 5.97
CA THR A 303 -24.15 -19.36 4.58
C THR A 303 -23.25 -18.58 3.62
N SER A 304 -23.03 -19.11 2.41
CA SER A 304 -22.27 -18.42 1.37
C SER A 304 -22.76 -16.99 1.10
N LEU A 305 -24.08 -16.77 1.11
CA LEU A 305 -24.69 -15.45 0.94
C LEU A 305 -24.41 -14.55 2.14
N GLN A 306 -24.55 -15.10 3.36
CA GLN A 306 -24.27 -14.38 4.60
C GLN A 306 -22.81 -13.93 4.69
N ALA A 307 -21.86 -14.80 4.35
CA ALA A 307 -20.44 -14.47 4.39
C ALA A 307 -20.09 -13.25 3.51
N ASN A 308 -20.69 -13.13 2.32
CA ASN A 308 -20.41 -12.01 1.41
C ASN A 308 -20.99 -10.68 1.90
N TYR A 309 -22.24 -10.63 2.37
CA TYR A 309 -22.79 -9.35 2.83
C TYR A 309 -22.29 -8.97 4.23
N LEU A 310 -21.91 -9.94 5.07
CA LEU A 310 -21.35 -9.68 6.41
C LEU A 310 -19.89 -9.23 6.37
N SER A 311 -19.16 -9.48 5.29
CA SER A 311 -17.81 -8.92 5.10
C SER A 311 -17.85 -7.40 4.85
N ILE A 312 -18.93 -6.89 4.27
CA ILE A 312 -19.12 -5.46 3.97
C ILE A 312 -18.95 -4.57 5.21
N PRO A 313 -19.73 -4.73 6.29
CA PRO A 313 -19.58 -3.88 7.48
C PRO A 313 -18.20 -4.02 8.13
N VAL A 314 -17.58 -5.20 8.03
CA VAL A 314 -16.23 -5.45 8.55
C VAL A 314 -15.20 -4.58 7.83
N TYR A 315 -15.22 -4.56 6.49
CA TYR A 315 -14.32 -3.73 5.68
C TYR A 315 -14.62 -2.23 5.79
N VAL A 316 -15.89 -1.83 5.91
CA VAL A 316 -16.27 -0.43 6.15
C VAL A 316 -15.68 0.05 7.48
N LEU A 317 -15.83 -0.73 8.56
CA LEU A 317 -15.24 -0.37 9.85
C LEU A 317 -13.71 -0.40 9.80
N ALA A 318 -13.10 -1.38 9.13
CA ALA A 318 -11.65 -1.41 8.90
C ALA A 318 -11.15 -0.11 8.23
N SER A 319 -11.88 0.38 7.23
CA SER A 319 -11.58 1.63 6.52
C SER A 319 -11.66 2.85 7.44
N ILE A 320 -12.73 2.94 8.27
CA ILE A 320 -12.91 4.01 9.26
C ILE A 320 -11.79 3.99 10.30
N PHE A 321 -11.46 2.83 10.86
CA PHE A 321 -10.39 2.67 11.83
C PHE A 321 -9.02 3.02 11.24
N THR A 322 -8.77 2.66 9.99
CA THR A 322 -7.52 3.02 9.27
C THR A 322 -7.39 4.52 9.11
N ALA A 323 -8.46 5.19 8.65
CA ALA A 323 -8.48 6.64 8.51
C ALA A 323 -8.32 7.36 9.86
N ALA A 324 -9.04 6.91 10.89
CA ALA A 324 -8.98 7.48 12.23
C ALA A 324 -7.59 7.30 12.86
N THR A 325 -7.02 6.10 12.80
CA THR A 325 -5.69 5.80 13.36
C THR A 325 -4.61 6.61 12.66
N THR A 326 -4.68 6.73 11.33
CA THR A 326 -3.71 7.52 10.57
C THR A 326 -3.82 9.02 10.89
N TYR A 327 -5.05 9.55 10.97
CA TYR A 327 -5.28 10.94 11.37
C TYR A 327 -4.77 11.24 12.79
N VAL A 328 -5.04 10.35 13.75
CA VAL A 328 -4.57 10.47 15.13
C VAL A 328 -3.05 10.38 15.21
N SER A 329 -2.44 9.43 14.48
CA SER A 329 -0.99 9.28 14.37
C SER A 329 -0.32 10.56 13.88
N ASP A 330 -0.87 11.17 12.82
CA ASP A 330 -0.37 12.42 12.26
C ASP A 330 -0.54 13.59 13.24
N ARG A 331 -1.67 13.66 13.95
CA ARG A 331 -1.95 14.76 14.90
C ARG A 331 -1.10 14.68 16.16
N LEU A 332 -0.88 13.48 16.69
CA LEU A 332 -0.10 13.28 17.91
C LEU A 332 1.41 13.31 17.65
N ASN A 333 1.84 13.08 16.40
CA ASN A 333 3.24 12.91 16.01
C ASN A 333 4.00 11.91 16.91
N ARG A 334 3.26 10.92 17.42
CA ARG A 334 3.72 9.84 18.31
C ARG A 334 3.34 8.50 17.72
N ARG A 335 4.11 8.06 16.74
CA ARG A 335 3.76 6.97 15.82
C ARG A 335 3.85 5.60 16.49
N ALA A 336 4.79 5.40 17.42
CA ALA A 336 4.91 4.15 18.16
C ALA A 336 3.66 3.80 18.97
N ILE A 337 2.93 4.80 19.51
CA ILE A 337 1.71 4.54 20.29
C ILE A 337 0.65 3.89 19.38
N CYS A 338 0.43 4.45 18.20
CA CYS A 338 -0.50 3.88 17.22
C CYS A 338 -0.05 2.49 16.76
N LEU A 339 1.25 2.29 16.55
CA LEU A 339 1.84 1.00 16.15
C LEU A 339 1.78 -0.09 17.23
N ILE A 340 1.65 0.28 18.51
CA ILE A 340 1.41 -0.69 19.58
C ILE A 340 -0.06 -1.07 19.64
N HIS A 341 -0.97 -0.10 19.47
CA HIS A 341 -2.41 -0.37 19.56
C HIS A 341 -2.96 -1.19 18.39
N SER A 342 -2.52 -0.95 17.16
CA SER A 342 -3.01 -1.67 15.98
C SER A 342 -2.86 -3.21 16.06
N PRO A 343 -1.67 -3.78 16.30
CA PRO A 343 -1.49 -5.23 16.37
C PRO A 343 -2.18 -5.85 17.59
N LEU A 344 -2.34 -5.12 18.70
CA LEU A 344 -3.09 -5.61 19.86
C LEU A 344 -4.56 -5.93 19.53
N LEU A 345 -5.22 -5.09 18.72
CA LEU A 345 -6.57 -5.37 18.25
C LEU A 345 -6.63 -6.66 17.42
N VAL A 346 -5.65 -6.85 16.54
CA VAL A 346 -5.56 -8.04 15.68
C VAL A 346 -5.28 -9.30 16.49
N ILE A 347 -4.36 -9.23 17.45
CA ILE A 347 -4.03 -10.33 18.36
C ILE A 347 -5.28 -10.76 19.14
N VAL A 348 -6.01 -9.82 19.73
CA VAL A 348 -7.25 -10.13 20.47
C VAL A 348 -8.30 -10.75 19.54
N GLY A 349 -8.47 -10.20 18.33
CA GLY A 349 -9.39 -10.75 17.35
C GLY A 349 -9.06 -12.21 16.99
N TYR A 350 -7.85 -12.50 16.55
CA TYR A 350 -7.48 -13.88 16.22
C TYR A 350 -7.47 -14.80 17.45
N ALA A 351 -7.13 -14.31 18.64
CA ALA A 351 -7.16 -15.10 19.86
C ALA A 351 -8.59 -15.59 20.17
N ILE A 352 -9.60 -14.74 19.95
CA ILE A 352 -11.01 -15.11 20.09
C ILE A 352 -11.37 -16.21 19.08
N VAL A 353 -11.02 -16.04 17.80
CA VAL A 353 -11.40 -16.99 16.74
C VAL A 353 -10.72 -18.35 16.91
N VAL A 354 -9.48 -18.35 17.41
CA VAL A 354 -8.74 -19.57 17.78
C VAL A 354 -9.39 -20.22 19.01
N GLY A 355 -9.67 -19.43 20.05
CA GLY A 355 -10.16 -19.93 21.35
C GLY A 355 -11.62 -20.39 21.36
N THR A 356 -12.50 -19.82 20.52
CA THR A 356 -13.93 -20.15 20.51
C THR A 356 -14.52 -20.31 19.12
N GLY A 357 -15.41 -21.29 18.97
CA GLY A 357 -16.24 -21.48 17.77
C GLY A 357 -17.56 -20.71 17.80
N HIS A 358 -17.79 -19.86 18.81
CA HIS A 358 -19.06 -19.16 18.98
C HIS A 358 -19.27 -18.10 17.88
N LYS A 359 -20.33 -18.26 17.09
CA LYS A 359 -20.64 -17.45 15.90
C LYS A 359 -20.57 -15.93 16.13
N ALA A 360 -21.21 -15.42 17.17
CA ALA A 360 -21.21 -13.99 17.46
C ALA A 360 -19.84 -13.46 17.92
N ALA A 361 -19.08 -14.29 18.64
CA ALA A 361 -17.75 -13.91 19.11
C ALA A 361 -16.74 -13.89 17.95
N GLY A 362 -16.81 -14.88 17.06
CA GLY A 362 -16.00 -14.91 15.84
C GLY A 362 -16.32 -13.74 14.90
N PHE A 363 -17.59 -13.37 14.75
CA PHE A 363 -17.96 -12.21 13.93
C PHE A 363 -17.46 -10.89 14.54
N PHE A 364 -17.63 -10.69 15.85
CA PHE A 364 -17.05 -9.55 16.57
C PHE A 364 -15.53 -9.48 16.40
N ALA A 365 -14.85 -10.62 16.47
CA ALA A 365 -13.41 -10.71 16.27
C ALA A 365 -12.96 -10.28 14.87
N MET A 366 -13.74 -10.54 13.81
CA MET A 366 -13.41 -10.06 12.46
C MET A 366 -13.37 -8.53 12.38
N PHE A 367 -14.22 -7.81 13.15
CA PHE A 367 -14.14 -6.35 13.23
C PHE A 367 -12.85 -5.88 13.92
N LEU A 368 -12.41 -6.56 14.98
CA LEU A 368 -11.16 -6.23 15.67
C LEU A 368 -9.94 -6.44 14.76
N VAL A 369 -9.90 -7.58 14.05
CA VAL A 369 -8.85 -7.87 13.06
C VAL A 369 -8.82 -6.81 11.97
N GLY A 370 -9.96 -6.52 11.35
CA GLY A 370 -10.07 -5.51 10.30
C GLY A 370 -9.63 -4.11 10.75
N GLY A 371 -9.99 -3.70 11.97
CA GLY A 371 -9.62 -2.38 12.49
C GLY A 371 -8.11 -2.18 12.70
N GLY A 372 -7.39 -3.24 13.05
CA GLY A 372 -5.95 -3.16 13.33
C GLY A 372 -5.05 -3.37 12.12
N VAL A 373 -5.37 -4.34 11.25
CA VAL A 373 -4.42 -4.90 10.28
C VAL A 373 -3.99 -3.90 9.18
N TYR A 374 -4.92 -3.09 8.68
CA TYR A 374 -4.66 -2.07 7.65
C TYR A 374 -3.94 -0.83 8.22
N SER A 375 -4.32 -0.42 9.44
CA SER A 375 -3.73 0.73 10.14
C SER A 375 -2.23 0.55 10.38
N PHE A 376 -1.82 -0.65 10.78
CA PHE A 376 -0.43 -0.96 11.12
C PHE A 376 0.53 -0.73 9.94
N ASN A 377 0.20 -1.30 8.77
CA ASN A 377 1.02 -1.23 7.57
C ASN A 377 1.27 0.23 7.14
N THR A 378 0.22 1.05 7.17
CA THR A 378 0.29 2.48 6.80
C THR A 378 1.21 3.26 7.74
N VAL A 379 1.02 3.11 9.05
CA VAL A 379 1.78 3.88 10.05
C VAL A 379 3.24 3.45 10.09
N LEU A 380 3.54 2.15 9.92
CA LEU A 380 4.90 1.62 10.00
C LEU A 380 5.77 2.13 8.86
N VAL A 381 5.28 2.06 7.62
CA VAL A 381 6.00 2.60 6.45
C VAL A 381 6.30 4.08 6.64
N THR A 382 5.32 4.84 7.13
CA THR A 382 5.50 6.28 7.38
C THR A 382 6.54 6.51 8.49
N TRP A 383 6.49 5.75 9.59
CA TRP A 383 7.43 5.87 10.71
C TRP A 383 8.88 5.58 10.32
N VAL A 384 9.11 4.56 9.50
CA VAL A 384 10.43 4.28 8.94
C VAL A 384 10.89 5.42 8.03
N SER A 385 10.02 5.88 7.12
CA SER A 385 10.33 6.99 6.21
C SER A 385 10.77 8.26 6.94
N ASN A 386 10.18 8.57 8.09
CA ASN A 386 10.54 9.75 8.89
C ASN A 386 11.87 9.60 9.64
N ASN A 387 12.32 8.37 9.88
CA ASN A 387 13.52 8.08 10.68
C ASN A 387 14.73 7.70 9.82
N MET A 388 14.67 7.94 8.51
CA MET A 388 15.73 7.58 7.56
C MET A 388 16.18 8.74 6.69
N GLN A 389 17.49 8.93 6.67
CA GLN A 389 18.25 9.85 5.83
C GLN A 389 19.65 9.23 5.58
N PRO A 390 20.33 9.52 4.46
CA PRO A 390 19.92 10.39 3.36
C PRO A 390 18.83 9.77 2.46
N ASP A 391 18.38 10.51 1.47
CA ASP A 391 17.21 10.16 0.66
C ASP A 391 17.36 8.85 -0.12
N TYR A 392 18.55 8.53 -0.65
CA TYR A 392 18.77 7.27 -1.37
C TYR A 392 18.71 6.06 -0.42
N LYS A 393 19.29 6.16 0.79
CA LYS A 393 19.15 5.16 1.86
C LYS A 393 17.66 4.93 2.20
N ARG A 394 16.91 6.02 2.37
CA ARG A 394 15.46 5.98 2.67
C ARG A 394 14.68 5.27 1.56
N SER A 395 14.93 5.61 0.29
CA SER A 395 14.26 4.96 -0.84
C SER A 395 14.53 3.46 -0.90
N VAL A 396 15.79 3.02 -0.76
CA VAL A 396 16.14 1.59 -0.76
C VAL A 396 15.46 0.85 0.39
N ALA A 397 15.45 1.43 1.59
CA ALA A 397 14.83 0.82 2.76
C ALA A 397 13.31 0.68 2.64
N ILE A 398 12.61 1.71 2.16
CA ILE A 398 11.15 1.65 1.95
C ILE A 398 10.81 0.61 0.89
N SER A 399 11.54 0.57 -0.23
CA SER A 399 11.34 -0.44 -1.26
C SER A 399 11.55 -1.86 -0.72
N MET A 400 12.61 -2.07 0.08
CA MET A 400 12.85 -3.36 0.73
C MET A 400 11.70 -3.75 1.68
N LEU A 401 11.21 -2.81 2.50
CA LEU A 401 10.06 -3.03 3.37
C LEU A 401 8.84 -3.52 2.59
N ILE A 402 8.47 -2.80 1.53
CA ILE A 402 7.27 -3.06 0.74
C ILE A 402 7.41 -4.39 -0.02
N SER A 403 8.57 -4.68 -0.62
CA SER A 403 8.78 -5.95 -1.33
C SER A 403 8.76 -7.15 -0.39
N LEU A 404 9.33 -7.03 0.83
CA LEU A 404 9.18 -8.09 1.83
C LEU A 404 7.73 -8.22 2.29
N ALA A 405 7.01 -7.11 2.51
CA ALA A 405 5.58 -7.14 2.82
C ALA A 405 4.80 -7.93 1.76
N ASN A 406 4.97 -7.61 0.48
CA ASN A 406 4.32 -8.31 -0.63
C ASN A 406 4.70 -9.80 -0.69
N ALA A 407 5.96 -10.15 -0.35
CA ALA A 407 6.39 -11.54 -0.28
C ALA A 407 5.65 -12.35 0.80
N SER A 408 5.14 -11.70 1.84
CA SER A 408 4.33 -12.38 2.86
C SER A 408 2.99 -12.89 2.29
N GLY A 409 2.52 -12.33 1.16
CA GLY A 409 1.34 -12.82 0.44
C GLY A 409 1.47 -14.28 0.00
N MET A 410 2.70 -14.73 -0.31
CA MET A 410 2.98 -16.15 -0.59
C MET A 410 2.71 -17.02 0.64
N ALA A 411 3.19 -16.60 1.81
CA ALA A 411 2.92 -17.30 3.07
C ALA A 411 1.41 -17.25 3.41
N ALA A 412 0.79 -16.08 3.30
CA ALA A 412 -0.63 -15.86 3.58
C ALA A 412 -1.55 -16.73 2.71
N SER A 413 -1.16 -17.00 1.46
CA SER A 413 -1.94 -17.85 0.56
C SER A 413 -2.03 -19.32 1.01
N GLN A 414 -1.06 -19.78 1.80
CA GLN A 414 -0.92 -21.21 2.18
C GLN A 414 -1.44 -21.53 3.59
N ILE A 415 -1.68 -20.53 4.44
CA ILE A 415 -2.06 -20.74 5.84
C ILE A 415 -3.53 -21.11 6.07
N TYR A 416 -4.38 -21.07 5.03
CA TYR A 416 -5.80 -21.46 5.11
C TYR A 416 -6.14 -22.68 4.21
N PRO A 417 -5.52 -23.86 4.44
CA PRO A 417 -5.83 -25.07 3.67
C PRO A 417 -7.22 -25.62 4.03
N ILE A 418 -7.86 -26.29 3.07
CA ILE A 418 -9.19 -26.91 3.25
C ILE A 418 -9.19 -27.94 4.39
N GLN A 419 -8.05 -28.57 4.66
CA GLN A 419 -7.89 -29.57 5.72
C GLN A 419 -8.15 -29.01 7.12
N ASP A 420 -7.95 -27.69 7.31
CA ASP A 420 -8.18 -27.01 8.59
C ASP A 420 -9.60 -26.44 8.71
N ALA A 421 -10.45 -26.64 7.70
CA ALA A 421 -11.86 -26.26 7.74
C ALA A 421 -12.60 -27.01 8.86
N PRO A 422 -13.71 -26.45 9.41
CA PRO A 422 -14.32 -25.17 9.04
C PRO A 422 -13.69 -23.97 9.74
N ARG A 423 -12.99 -24.15 10.86
CA ARG A 423 -12.55 -23.02 11.71
C ARG A 423 -11.20 -22.43 11.34
N TYR A 424 -10.39 -23.12 10.54
CA TYR A 424 -9.05 -22.70 10.11
C TYR A 424 -8.15 -22.24 11.27
N VAL A 425 -8.16 -23.00 12.37
CA VAL A 425 -7.51 -22.61 13.63
C VAL A 425 -6.02 -22.35 13.44
N MET A 426 -5.33 -23.19 12.67
CA MET A 426 -3.90 -23.05 12.39
C MET A 426 -3.59 -21.73 11.66
N GLY A 427 -4.32 -21.40 10.59
CA GLY A 427 -4.12 -20.14 9.85
C GLY A 427 -4.34 -18.90 10.69
N ASN A 428 -5.40 -18.91 11.51
CA ASN A 428 -5.68 -17.85 12.46
C ASN A 428 -4.58 -17.74 13.54
N ALA A 429 -4.05 -18.86 14.03
CA ALA A 429 -2.96 -18.90 15.01
C ALA A 429 -1.62 -18.41 14.43
N ILE A 430 -1.31 -18.74 13.18
CA ILE A 430 -0.13 -18.21 12.47
C ILE A 430 -0.23 -16.70 12.30
N SER A 431 -1.41 -16.20 11.92
CA SER A 431 -1.66 -14.75 11.79
C SER A 431 -1.53 -14.04 13.14
N LEU A 432 -2.05 -14.63 14.22
CA LEU A 432 -1.87 -14.15 15.59
C LEU A 432 -0.39 -14.08 15.98
N GLY A 433 0.36 -15.17 15.76
CA GLY A 433 1.79 -15.23 16.08
C GLY A 433 2.61 -14.21 15.29
N GLY A 434 2.24 -13.98 14.02
CA GLY A 434 2.83 -12.93 13.19
C GLY A 434 2.63 -11.53 13.78
N GLU A 435 1.43 -11.22 14.26
CA GLU A 435 1.13 -9.92 14.88
C GLU A 435 1.82 -9.73 16.24
N VAL A 436 1.97 -10.80 17.03
CA VAL A 436 2.80 -10.76 18.25
C VAL A 436 4.25 -10.45 17.91
N LEU A 437 4.82 -11.11 16.90
CA LEU A 437 6.18 -10.84 16.45
C LEU A 437 6.32 -9.41 15.91
N ALA A 438 5.34 -8.93 15.14
CA ALA A 438 5.30 -7.55 14.65
C ALA A 438 5.32 -6.54 15.81
N LEU A 439 4.53 -6.76 16.85
CA LEU A 439 4.50 -5.93 18.07
C LEU A 439 5.84 -5.96 18.82
N VAL A 440 6.48 -7.13 18.96
CA VAL A 440 7.81 -7.24 19.56
C VAL A 440 8.84 -6.43 18.75
N CYS A 441 8.82 -6.54 17.42
CA CYS A 441 9.70 -5.76 16.56
C CYS A 441 9.47 -4.25 16.70
N VAL A 442 8.22 -3.77 16.84
CA VAL A 442 7.94 -2.35 17.13
C VAL A 442 8.58 -1.92 18.45
N GLY A 443 8.46 -2.74 19.50
CA GLY A 443 9.12 -2.49 20.78
C GLY A 443 10.65 -2.41 20.66
N LEU A 444 11.25 -3.31 19.87
CA LEU A 444 12.69 -3.30 19.59
C LEU A 444 13.13 -2.08 18.78
N ILE A 445 12.35 -1.64 17.78
CA ILE A 445 12.62 -0.42 17.01
C ILE A 445 12.55 0.79 17.94
N TYR A 446 11.53 0.88 18.80
CA TYR A 446 11.41 1.96 19.77
C TYR A 446 12.62 2.01 20.72
N ALA A 447 13.04 0.86 21.26
CA ALA A 447 14.20 0.75 22.12
C ALA A 447 15.51 1.14 21.38
N LEU A 448 15.67 0.70 20.13
CA LEU A 448 16.81 1.03 19.28
C LEU A 448 16.90 2.55 19.02
N LEU A 449 15.78 3.18 18.65
CA LEU A 449 15.72 4.62 18.40
C LEU A 449 16.03 5.42 19.67
N LYS A 450 15.49 4.99 20.81
CA LYS A 450 15.77 5.61 22.11
C LYS A 450 17.23 5.48 22.51
N TYR A 451 17.82 4.29 22.31
CA TYR A 451 19.24 4.06 22.54
C TYR A 451 20.11 4.96 21.65
N ARG A 452 19.81 5.05 20.35
CA ARG A 452 20.53 5.94 19.42
C ARG A 452 20.44 7.40 19.85
N MET A 453 19.26 7.86 20.28
CA MET A 453 19.08 9.22 20.77
C MET A 453 19.88 9.48 22.06
N GLN A 454 19.84 8.58 23.04
CA GLN A 454 20.62 8.71 24.28
C GLN A 454 22.13 8.77 24.03
N GLN A 455 22.64 8.00 23.07
CA GLN A 455 24.06 8.06 22.67
C GLN A 455 24.40 9.41 22.04
N LYS A 456 23.51 9.97 21.22
CA LYS A 456 23.70 11.32 20.65
C LYS A 456 23.69 12.39 21.74
N ASP A 457 22.71 12.36 22.63
CA ASP A 457 22.59 13.31 23.75
C ASP A 457 23.83 13.28 24.65
N ARG A 458 24.38 12.09 24.90
CA ARG A 458 25.64 11.94 25.66
C ARG A 458 26.83 12.59 24.96
N LEU A 459 26.98 12.39 23.65
CA LEU A 459 28.10 12.97 22.89
C LEU A 459 27.97 14.51 22.79
N ILE A 460 26.75 15.03 22.67
CA ILE A 460 26.47 16.47 22.72
C ILE A 460 26.81 17.03 24.11
N ALA A 461 26.44 16.32 25.18
CA ALA A 461 26.79 16.72 26.55
C ALA A 461 28.32 16.66 26.83
N GLU A 462 29.04 15.78 26.14
CA GLU A 462 30.52 15.72 26.14
C GLU A 462 31.16 16.85 25.30
N GLY A 463 30.37 17.72 24.66
CA GLY A 463 30.84 18.86 23.87
C GLY A 463 31.41 18.49 22.51
N LYS A 464 31.02 17.34 21.94
CA LYS A 464 31.47 16.93 20.60
C LYS A 464 30.58 17.54 19.52
N ASP A 465 31.21 18.25 18.58
CA ASP A 465 30.53 18.84 17.43
C ASP A 465 30.12 17.81 16.35
N GLY A 466 30.66 16.58 16.42
CA GLY A 466 30.45 15.52 15.43
C GLY A 466 30.68 14.11 15.99
N ASN A 467 30.03 13.10 15.39
CA ASN A 467 30.24 11.69 15.72
C ASN A 467 30.82 10.87 14.55
N GLY A 468 31.26 11.53 13.46
CA GLY A 468 31.77 10.88 12.25
C GLY A 468 30.71 10.08 11.47
N LYS A 469 29.43 10.22 11.81
CA LYS A 469 28.31 9.56 11.13
C LYS A 469 27.50 10.56 10.32
N GLU A 470 26.97 10.08 9.20
CA GLU A 470 26.19 10.88 8.25
C GLU A 470 24.69 10.50 8.33
N GLY A 471 23.82 11.36 7.79
CA GLY A 471 22.39 11.09 7.63
C GLY A 471 21.65 10.90 8.95
N ASP A 472 20.80 9.88 9.02
CA ASP A 472 19.96 9.60 10.20
C ASP A 472 20.76 9.31 11.47
N GLN A 473 22.03 8.91 11.37
CA GLN A 473 22.89 8.64 12.52
C GLN A 473 23.75 9.84 12.95
N SER A 474 23.69 10.98 12.25
CA SER A 474 24.41 12.21 12.63
C SER A 474 23.91 12.76 13.97
N LEU A 475 24.71 13.58 14.66
CA LEU A 475 24.31 14.18 15.94
C LEU A 475 23.11 15.13 15.80
N GLU A 476 22.98 15.81 14.67
CA GLU A 476 21.92 16.79 14.42
C GLU A 476 20.54 16.15 14.17
N PHE A 477 20.51 14.92 13.65
CA PHE A 477 19.27 14.24 13.31
C PHE A 477 18.51 13.76 14.56
N LYS A 478 17.26 14.22 14.71
CA LYS A 478 16.35 13.79 15.78
C LYS A 478 15.35 12.75 15.28
N TYR A 479 15.31 11.60 15.95
CA TYR A 479 14.34 10.54 15.67
C TYR A 479 12.93 10.92 16.13
N VAL A 480 11.94 10.48 15.36
CA VAL A 480 10.52 10.57 15.68
C VAL A 480 10.08 9.27 16.34
N PHE A 481 9.41 9.37 17.49
CA PHE A 481 8.94 8.22 18.26
C PHE A 481 7.52 7.83 17.90
#